data_AF-A0A1B8P3P4-F1
#
_entry.id   AF-A0A1B8P3P4-F1
#
_cell.length_a   1.000
_cell.length_b   1.000
_cell.length_c   1.000
_cell.angle_alpha   90.00
_cell.angle_beta   90.00
_cell.angle_gamma   90.00
#
_symmetry.space_group_name_H-M   'P 1'
#
loop_
_entity.id
_entity.type
_entity.pdbx_description
1 polymer ?
#
loop_
_entity_poly.entity_id
_entity_poly.type
_entity_poly.pdbx_seq_one_letter_code
_entity_poly.pdbx_strand_id
1 'polypeptide(L)'
;MKRLSRLLSPLLIIALVIGSLPAVAAAPNSELVGTAAVLDASTIQQDRERIRDVLARDDVQRQLQLQGVDADEVQARVAALSDAEVSEMADRLDQMPAGASVVGALFAVFVILLVTDILGLTNVYPFTR
;
A
#
# COMPACT_ATOMS: atom_id res chain seq x y z
N MET A 1 70.65 11.15 -9.31
CA MET A 1 69.53 11.68 -8.50
C MET A 1 68.47 12.45 -9.32
N LYS A 2 68.82 13.32 -10.29
CA LYS A 2 67.84 14.10 -11.09
C LYS A 2 66.91 13.30 -12.04
N ARG A 3 67.22 12.04 -12.35
CA ARG A 3 66.37 11.17 -13.21
C ARG A 3 65.26 10.46 -12.43
N LEU A 4 65.51 10.14 -11.15
CA LEU A 4 64.53 9.54 -10.25
C LEU A 4 63.41 10.54 -9.92
N SER A 5 63.76 11.80 -9.63
CA SER A 5 62.79 12.88 -9.38
C SER A 5 61.91 13.22 -10.59
N ARG A 6 62.41 13.00 -11.80
CA ARG A 6 61.67 13.24 -13.06
C ARG A 6 60.58 12.21 -13.34
N LEU A 7 60.76 10.98 -12.85
CA LEU A 7 59.76 9.91 -12.92
C LEU A 7 58.82 9.91 -11.70
N LEU A 8 59.30 10.43 -10.56
CA LEU A 8 58.49 10.62 -9.36
C LEU A 8 57.43 11.71 -9.54
N SER A 9 57.75 12.83 -10.21
CA SER A 9 56.80 13.93 -10.42
C SER A 9 55.49 13.52 -11.12
N PRO A 10 55.49 12.82 -12.27
CA PRO A 10 54.23 12.40 -12.89
C PRO A 10 53.49 11.38 -12.04
N LEU A 11 54.21 10.51 -11.30
CA LEU A 11 53.60 9.52 -10.40
C LEU A 11 52.87 10.18 -9.22
N LEU A 12 53.46 11.24 -8.66
CA LEU A 12 52.88 11.99 -7.53
C LEU A 12 51.70 12.84 -7.98
N ILE A 13 51.74 13.41 -9.19
CA ILE A 13 50.61 14.13 -9.79
C ILE A 13 49.44 13.16 -10.05
N ILE A 14 49.70 11.97 -10.59
CA ILE A 14 48.66 10.95 -10.80
C ILE A 14 48.06 10.50 -9.47
N ALA A 15 48.88 10.25 -8.43
CA ALA A 15 48.40 9.89 -7.10
C ALA A 15 47.54 10.99 -6.46
N LEU A 16 47.91 12.26 -6.65
CA LEU A 16 47.16 13.41 -6.13
C LEU A 16 45.84 13.62 -6.89
N VAL A 17 45.81 13.37 -8.20
CA VAL A 17 44.59 13.45 -9.02
C VAL A 17 43.62 12.32 -8.68
N ILE A 18 44.11 11.09 -8.44
CA ILE A 18 43.26 9.96 -8.02
C ILE A 18 42.72 10.17 -6.59
N GLY A 19 43.51 10.81 -5.71
CA GLY A 19 43.12 11.12 -4.33
C GLY A 19 42.22 12.36 -4.17
N SER A 20 42.09 13.20 -5.20
CA SER A 20 41.25 14.41 -5.19
C SER A 20 39.90 14.23 -5.89
N LEU A 21 39.61 13.05 -6.44
CA LEU A 21 38.21 12.70 -6.66
C LEU A 21 37.54 12.74 -5.30
N PRO A 22 36.45 13.52 -5.13
CA PRO A 22 35.65 13.37 -3.93
C PRO A 22 35.28 11.90 -3.93
N ALA A 23 35.73 11.17 -2.91
CA ALA A 23 35.02 9.99 -2.51
C ALA A 23 33.60 10.50 -2.31
N VAL A 24 32.74 10.25 -3.30
CA VAL A 24 31.31 10.14 -3.07
C VAL A 24 31.20 8.87 -2.24
N ALA A 25 31.70 8.97 -1.01
CA ALA A 25 31.18 8.24 0.12
C ALA A 25 29.70 8.51 -0.02
N ALA A 26 28.99 7.49 -0.49
CA ALA A 26 27.56 7.38 -0.33
C ALA A 26 27.30 7.98 1.05
N ALA A 27 26.64 9.14 1.04
CA ALA A 27 26.33 9.84 2.26
C ALA A 27 25.83 8.77 3.22
N PRO A 28 26.34 8.69 4.47
CA PRO A 28 25.50 8.03 5.46
C PRO A 28 24.19 8.79 5.34
N ASN A 29 23.10 8.07 5.08
CA ASN A 29 21.74 8.59 4.93
C ASN A 29 21.28 9.17 6.28
N SER A 30 22.04 10.14 6.76
CA SER A 30 21.82 10.96 7.91
C SER A 30 20.77 11.95 7.44
N GLU A 31 19.63 11.88 8.12
CA GLU A 31 18.60 12.92 8.07
C GLU A 31 17.56 12.85 6.93
N LEU A 32 17.15 11.65 6.53
CA LEU A 32 15.80 11.43 5.98
C LEU A 32 14.91 10.53 6.86
N VAL A 33 15.33 10.26 8.11
CA VAL A 33 14.53 9.47 9.07
C VAL A 33 13.29 10.25 9.50
N GLY A 34 13.35 11.58 9.58
CA GLY A 34 12.20 12.40 10.00
C GLY A 34 10.99 12.28 9.07
N THR A 35 11.20 12.35 7.75
CA THR A 35 10.10 12.26 6.78
C THR A 35 9.64 10.82 6.57
N ALA A 36 10.58 9.87 6.47
CA ALA A 36 10.24 8.46 6.27
C ALA A 36 9.51 7.86 7.49
N ALA A 37 9.97 8.13 8.71
CA ALA A 37 9.30 7.65 9.91
C ALA A 37 7.92 8.30 10.14
N VAL A 38 7.75 9.57 9.74
CA VAL A 38 6.44 10.24 9.77
C VAL A 38 5.51 9.66 8.70
N LEU A 39 6.02 9.35 7.51
CA LEU A 39 5.25 8.66 6.48
C LEU A 39 4.82 7.27 6.95
N ASP A 40 5.74 6.47 7.51
CA ASP A 40 5.43 5.13 8.01
C ASP A 40 4.37 5.18 9.12
N ALA A 41 4.52 6.08 10.10
CA ALA A 41 3.51 6.26 11.14
C ALA A 41 2.14 6.68 10.59
N SER A 42 2.11 7.49 9.53
CA SER A 42 0.86 7.88 8.86
C SER A 42 0.22 6.72 8.10
N THR A 43 1.02 5.88 7.44
CA THR A 43 0.57 4.68 6.74
C THR A 43 -0.03 3.68 7.71
N ILE A 44 0.66 3.41 8.84
CA ILE A 44 0.15 2.49 9.86
C ILE A 44 -1.17 2.99 10.46
N GLN A 45 -1.31 4.29 10.67
CA GLN A 45 -2.57 4.85 11.16
C GLN A 45 -3.70 4.68 10.13
N GLN A 46 -3.42 4.88 8.85
CA GLN A 46 -4.37 4.61 7.76
C GLN A 46 -4.77 3.13 7.67
N ASP A 47 -3.80 2.22 7.85
CA ASP A 47 -4.07 0.78 7.87
C ASP A 47 -4.99 0.39 9.04
N ARG A 48 -4.77 0.97 10.23
CA ARG A 48 -5.67 0.77 11.38
C ARG A 48 -7.08 1.30 11.12
N GLU A 49 -7.20 2.47 10.49
CA GLU A 49 -8.50 3.03 10.10
C GLU A 49 -9.22 2.14 9.08
N ARG A 50 -8.50 1.66 8.06
CA ARG A 50 -9.05 0.76 7.05
C ARG A 50 -9.57 -0.55 7.65
N ILE A 51 -8.82 -1.13 8.58
CA ILE A 51 -9.27 -2.32 9.33
C ILE A 51 -10.55 -2.02 10.12
N ARG A 52 -10.61 -0.86 10.80
CA ARG A 52 -11.82 -0.45 11.55
C ARG A 52 -13.01 -0.26 10.62
N ASP A 53 -12.83 0.36 9.47
CA ASP A 53 -13.90 0.56 8.48
C ASP A 53 -14.47 -0.77 7.98
N VAL A 54 -13.62 -1.77 7.75
CA VAL A 54 -14.07 -3.12 7.36
C VAL A 54 -14.85 -3.78 8.50
N LEU A 55 -14.37 -3.72 9.73
CA LEU A 55 -15.05 -4.28 10.90
C LEU A 55 -16.37 -3.58 11.22
N ALA A 56 -16.48 -2.29 10.88
CA ALA A 56 -17.68 -1.51 11.07
C ALA A 56 -18.80 -1.89 10.09
N ARG A 57 -18.52 -2.62 9.00
CA ARG A 57 -19.54 -2.98 8.02
C ARG A 57 -20.58 -3.96 8.58
N ASP A 58 -21.85 -3.71 8.26
CA ASP A 58 -22.98 -4.51 8.75
C ASP A 58 -22.92 -5.98 8.36
N ASP A 59 -22.36 -6.31 7.20
CA ASP A 59 -22.15 -7.70 6.75
C ASP A 59 -21.07 -8.40 7.58
N VAL A 60 -19.97 -7.71 7.88
CA VAL A 60 -18.89 -8.23 8.74
C VAL A 60 -19.38 -8.40 10.17
N GLN A 61 -20.07 -7.41 10.76
CA GLN A 61 -20.63 -7.52 12.10
C GLN A 61 -21.62 -8.69 12.22
N ARG A 62 -22.53 -8.84 11.26
CA ARG A 62 -23.45 -9.98 11.24
C ARG A 62 -22.70 -11.30 11.15
N GLN A 63 -21.66 -11.38 10.33
CA GLN A 63 -20.87 -12.60 10.20
C GLN A 63 -20.12 -12.95 11.50
N LEU A 64 -19.57 -11.95 12.21
CA LEU A 64 -18.95 -12.13 13.52
C LEU A 64 -19.96 -12.65 14.55
N GLN A 65 -21.15 -12.04 14.61
CA GLN A 65 -22.25 -12.48 15.48
C GLN A 65 -22.69 -13.92 15.18
N LEU A 66 -22.80 -14.28 13.89
CA LEU A 66 -23.12 -15.65 13.46
C LEU A 66 -22.07 -16.67 13.90
N GLN A 67 -20.81 -16.24 14.03
CA GLN A 67 -19.73 -17.07 14.56
C GLN A 67 -19.65 -17.03 16.10
N GLY A 68 -20.54 -16.30 16.77
CA GLY A 68 -20.57 -16.16 18.23
C GLY A 68 -19.47 -15.25 18.78
N VAL A 69 -18.93 -14.36 17.96
CA VAL A 69 -17.86 -13.42 18.34
C VAL A 69 -18.45 -12.04 18.57
N ASP A 70 -18.13 -11.43 19.71
CA ASP A 70 -18.51 -10.06 20.03
C ASP A 70 -17.66 -9.05 19.23
N ALA A 71 -18.30 -8.06 18.62
CA ALA A 71 -17.62 -7.05 17.82
C ALA A 71 -16.70 -6.16 18.66
N ASP A 72 -17.07 -5.89 19.91
CA ASP A 72 -16.28 -5.06 20.83
C ASP A 72 -14.99 -5.80 21.24
N GLU A 73 -15.08 -7.12 21.42
CA GLU A 73 -13.91 -7.95 21.70
C GLU A 73 -12.91 -7.95 20.53
N VAL A 74 -13.41 -8.03 19.29
CA VAL A 74 -12.55 -7.98 18.09
C VAL A 74 -11.88 -6.62 17.95
N GLN A 75 -12.61 -5.52 18.20
CA GLN A 75 -12.02 -4.18 18.18
C GLN A 75 -10.91 -4.03 19.23
N ALA A 76 -11.10 -4.56 20.44
CA ALA A 76 -10.09 -4.54 21.49
C ALA A 76 -8.83 -5.32 21.06
N ARG A 77 -8.99 -6.47 20.40
CA ARG A 77 -7.85 -7.26 19.89
C ARG A 77 -7.11 -6.54 18.78
N VAL A 78 -7.82 -5.92 17.84
CA VAL A 78 -7.21 -5.13 16.76
C VAL A 78 -6.46 -3.91 17.31
N ALA A 79 -6.98 -3.28 18.36
CA ALA A 79 -6.29 -2.19 19.05
C ALA A 79 -4.99 -2.66 19.74
N ALA A 80 -4.92 -3.92 20.14
CA ALA A 80 -3.73 -4.52 20.75
C ALA A 80 -2.69 -5.03 19.75
N LEU A 81 -3.00 -5.09 18.44
CA LEU A 81 -2.05 -5.52 17.41
C LEU A 81 -0.88 -4.56 17.29
N SER A 82 0.31 -5.13 17.05
CA SER A 82 1.51 -4.37 16.71
C SER A 82 1.40 -3.76 15.31
N ASP A 83 2.23 -2.76 15.03
CA ASP A 83 2.20 -2.04 13.75
C ASP A 83 2.49 -2.96 12.55
N ALA A 84 3.37 -3.94 12.71
CA ALA A 84 3.67 -4.92 11.66
C ALA A 84 2.48 -5.84 11.36
N GLU A 85 1.75 -6.27 12.40
CA GLU A 85 0.57 -7.13 12.24
C GLU A 85 -0.60 -6.37 11.60
N VAL A 86 -0.74 -5.08 11.91
CA VAL A 86 -1.73 -4.21 11.27
C VAL A 86 -1.46 -4.09 9.78
N SER A 87 -0.21 -3.83 9.40
CA SER A 87 0.17 -3.69 7.99
C SER A 87 -0.07 -4.99 7.22
N GLU A 88 0.35 -6.14 7.78
CA GLU A 88 0.09 -7.45 7.16
C GLU A 88 -1.42 -7.73 7.02
N MET A 89 -2.20 -7.38 8.03
CA MET A 89 -3.65 -7.57 8.01
C MET A 89 -4.33 -6.67 6.97
N ALA A 90 -3.91 -5.41 6.85
CA ALA A 90 -4.42 -4.48 5.84
C ALA A 90 -4.11 -4.98 4.42
N ASP A 91 -2.90 -5.48 4.16
CA ASP A 91 -2.52 -6.08 2.87
C ASP A 91 -3.39 -7.29 2.51
N ARG A 92 -3.75 -8.12 3.50
CA ARG A 92 -4.64 -9.26 3.30
C ARG A 92 -6.07 -8.81 3.00
N LEU A 93 -6.57 -7.77 3.66
CA LEU A 93 -7.89 -7.20 3.40
C LEU A 93 -8.00 -6.63 1.98
N ASP A 94 -6.92 -6.03 1.46
CA ASP A 94 -6.88 -5.52 0.09
C ASP A 94 -6.88 -6.61 -0.99
N GLN A 95 -6.32 -7.78 -0.66
CA GLN A 95 -6.37 -8.95 -1.54
C GLN A 95 -7.72 -9.67 -1.50
N MET A 96 -8.55 -9.39 -0.50
CA MET A 96 -9.89 -9.97 -0.40
C MET A 96 -10.87 -9.18 -1.28
N PRO A 97 -11.68 -9.86 -2.13
CA PRO A 97 -12.71 -9.20 -2.92
C PRO A 97 -13.85 -8.66 -2.03
N ALA A 98 -13.64 -7.50 -1.40
CA ALA A 98 -14.59 -6.92 -0.47
C ALA A 98 -15.78 -6.33 -1.25
N GLY A 99 -16.93 -7.01 -1.24
CA GLY A 99 -18.20 -6.50 -1.80
C GLY A 99 -18.35 -6.54 -3.32
N ALA A 100 -17.35 -7.05 -4.05
CA ALA A 100 -17.42 -7.24 -5.50
C ALA A 100 -18.59 -8.15 -5.93
N SER A 101 -19.03 -9.06 -5.06
CA SER A 101 -20.13 -9.98 -5.38
C SER A 101 -21.48 -9.29 -5.47
N VAL A 102 -21.84 -8.39 -4.54
CA VAL A 102 -23.17 -7.75 -4.55
C VAL A 102 -23.22 -6.63 -5.57
N VAL A 103 -22.23 -5.73 -5.56
CA VAL A 103 -22.16 -4.62 -6.54
C VAL A 103 -21.96 -5.18 -7.95
N GLY A 104 -21.10 -6.20 -8.10
CA GLY A 104 -20.88 -6.88 -9.37
C GLY A 104 -22.12 -7.65 -9.84
N ALA A 105 -22.84 -8.33 -8.95
CA ALA A 105 -24.10 -9.00 -9.32
C ALA A 105 -25.19 -8.01 -9.73
N LEU A 106 -25.37 -6.91 -8.98
CA LEU A 106 -26.32 -5.86 -9.34
C LEU A 106 -25.96 -5.21 -10.67
N PHE A 107 -24.67 -4.94 -10.90
CA PHE A 107 -24.18 -4.41 -12.17
C PHE A 107 -24.39 -5.41 -13.33
N ALA A 108 -24.13 -6.70 -13.10
CA ALA A 108 -24.36 -7.74 -14.11
C ALA A 108 -25.86 -7.87 -14.46
N VAL A 109 -26.74 -7.88 -13.46
CA VAL A 109 -28.20 -7.88 -13.67
C VAL A 109 -28.62 -6.64 -14.45
N PHE A 110 -28.10 -5.46 -14.09
CA PHE A 110 -28.35 -4.22 -14.81
C PHE A 110 -27.94 -4.32 -16.28
N VAL A 111 -26.73 -4.80 -16.59
CA VAL A 111 -26.22 -4.96 -17.96
C VAL A 111 -27.04 -5.99 -18.76
N ILE A 112 -27.38 -7.13 -18.17
CA ILE A 112 -28.21 -8.14 -18.83
C ILE A 112 -29.56 -7.54 -19.22
N LEU A 113 -30.23 -6.88 -18.28
CA LEU A 113 -31.52 -6.23 -18.54
C LEU A 113 -31.41 -5.11 -19.58
N LEU A 114 -30.32 -4.35 -19.57
CA LEU A 114 -30.09 -3.29 -20.54
C LEU A 114 -29.95 -3.84 -21.97
N VAL A 115 -29.18 -4.91 -22.14
CA VAL A 115 -28.99 -5.57 -23.43
C VAL A 115 -30.31 -6.17 -23.94
N THR A 116 -31.08 -6.84 -23.07
CA THR A 116 -32.38 -7.41 -23.48
C THR A 116 -33.40 -6.34 -23.84
N ASP A 117 -33.32 -5.15 -23.24
CA ASP A 117 -34.19 -4.02 -23.57
C ASP A 117 -33.86 -3.42 -24.94
N ILE A 118 -32.57 -3.21 -25.24
CA ILE A 118 -32.11 -2.73 -26.56
C ILE A 118 -32.47 -3.72 -27.69
N LEU A 119 -32.46 -5.03 -27.39
CA LEU A 119 -32.89 -6.07 -28.33
C LEU A 119 -34.42 -6.17 -28.46
N GLY A 120 -35.19 -5.43 -27.66
CA GLY A 120 -36.65 -5.46 -27.67
C GLY A 120 -37.28 -6.70 -27.02
N LEU A 121 -36.49 -7.50 -26.28
CA LEU A 121 -36.97 -8.69 -25.56
C LEU A 121 -37.64 -8.33 -24.23
N THR A 122 -37.30 -7.16 -23.66
CA THR A 122 -37.81 -6.65 -22.39
C THR A 122 -38.15 -5.16 -22.48
N ASN A 123 -38.97 -4.63 -21.56
CA ASN A 123 -39.30 -3.20 -21.46
C ASN A 123 -39.15 -2.76 -19.99
N VAL A 124 -37.91 -2.67 -19.52
CA VAL A 124 -37.57 -2.32 -18.12
C VAL A 124 -37.14 -0.86 -18.03
N TYR A 125 -36.36 -0.38 -19.01
CA TYR A 125 -35.78 0.95 -19.04
C TYR A 125 -36.53 1.85 -20.04
N PRO A 126 -37.03 3.01 -19.62
CA PRO A 126 -37.79 3.89 -20.51
C PRO A 126 -36.92 4.70 -21.50
N PHE A 127 -35.59 4.67 -21.35
CA PHE A 127 -34.63 5.47 -22.11
C PHE A 127 -33.95 4.70 -23.25
N THR A 128 -34.21 3.39 -23.40
CA THR A 128 -33.67 2.52 -24.45
C THR A 128 -34.46 2.58 -25.76
N ARG A 129 -35.46 3.48 -25.83
CA ARG A 129 -36.39 3.67 -26.95
C ARG A 129 -36.27 5.06 -27.55
#